data_AF-A0A372N8Y6-F1
#
_entry.id   AF-A0A372N8Y6-F1
#
_cell.length_a   1.000
_cell.length_b   1.000
_cell.length_c   1.000
_cell.angle_alpha   90.00
_cell.angle_beta   90.00
_cell.angle_gamma   90.00
#
_symmetry.space_group_name_H-M   'P 1'
#
loop_
_entity.id
_entity.type
_entity.pdbx_description
1 polymer ?
#
loop_
_entity_poly.entity_id
_entity_poly.type
_entity_poly.pdbx_seq_one_letter_code
_entity_poly.pdbx_strand_id
1 'polypeptide(L)' 'MAETGKKPSTIISEIESRPDFARLDSLSWNDKGYYEIEYRTTDKARVEINIDAATGIAVDQD' A
#
# COMPACT_ATOMS: atom_id res chain seq x y z
N MET A 1 12.07 21.57 0.90
CA MET A 1 10.60 21.50 0.98
C MET A 1 10.29 20.13 1.55
N ALA A 2 9.64 20.07 2.72
CA ALA A 2 9.64 18.86 3.53
C ALA A 2 8.95 17.70 2.80
N GLU A 3 9.76 16.68 2.51
CA GLU A 3 9.46 15.41 1.85
C GLU A 3 8.55 14.52 2.73
N THR A 4 7.48 15.10 3.26
CA THR A 4 6.64 14.58 4.35
C THR A 4 5.59 13.61 3.84
N GLY A 5 6.01 12.68 2.98
CA GLY A 5 5.26 11.48 2.65
C GLY A 5 6.01 10.23 3.15
N LYS A 6 5.28 9.27 3.73
CA LYS A 6 5.84 7.95 4.05
C LYS A 6 6.37 7.33 2.75
N LYS A 7 7.63 6.88 2.77
CA LYS A 7 8.28 6.30 1.58
C LYS A 7 7.52 5.05 1.13
N PRO A 8 7.37 4.82 -0.20
CA PRO A 8 6.69 3.63 -0.71
C PRO A 8 7.35 2.34 -0.22
N SER A 9 8.67 2.33 -0.08
CA SER A 9 9.40 1.19 0.48
C SER A 9 8.98 0.85 1.90
N THR A 10 8.72 1.85 2.75
CA THR A 10 8.25 1.63 4.13
C THR A 10 6.86 1.01 4.13
N ILE A 11 5.98 1.53 3.28
CA ILE A 11 4.61 1.03 3.13
C ILE A 11 4.61 -0.42 2.66
N ILE A 12 5.42 -0.74 1.65
CA ILE A 12 5.56 -2.11 1.15
C ILE A 12 6.11 -3.02 2.23
N SER A 13 7.16 -2.61 2.97
CA SER A 13 7.69 -3.42 4.06
C SER A 13 6.65 -3.73 5.15
N GLU A 14 5.74 -2.80 5.45
CA GLU A 14 4.64 -3.05 6.41
C GLU A 14 3.63 -4.07 5.86
N ILE A 15 3.36 -4.06 4.55
CA ILE A 15 2.48 -5.01 3.89
C ILE A 15 3.15 -6.40 3.79
N GLU A 16 4.42 -6.45 3.41
CA GLU A 16 5.22 -7.68 3.36
C GLU A 16 5.39 -8.32 4.74
N SER A 17 5.35 -7.54 5.81
CA SER A 17 5.42 -8.04 7.18
C SER A 17 4.12 -8.74 7.62
N ARG A 18 3.03 -8.62 6.86
CA ARG A 18 1.76 -9.29 7.20
C ARG A 18 1.87 -10.80 7.00
N PRO A 19 1.35 -11.61 7.94
CA PRO A 19 1.40 -13.07 7.84
C PRO A 19 0.55 -13.62 6.68
N ASP A 20 -0.47 -12.87 6.27
CA ASP A 20 -1.36 -13.17 5.15
C ASP A 20 -0.79 -12.75 3.79
N PHE A 21 0.27 -11.94 3.74
CA PHE A 21 0.87 -11.50 2.47
C PHE A 21 1.55 -12.66 1.74
N ALA A 22 1.24 -12.82 0.45
CA ALA A 22 1.93 -13.77 -0.42
C ALA A 22 2.79 -13.07 -1.47
N ARG A 23 2.25 -12.06 -2.16
CA ARG A 23 2.90 -11.39 -3.28
C ARG A 23 2.29 -10.03 -3.57
N LEU A 24 3.13 -9.03 -3.87
CA LEU A 24 2.71 -7.78 -4.48
C LEU A 24 2.32 -8.02 -5.94
N ASP A 25 1.14 -7.57 -6.35
CA ASP A 25 0.67 -7.68 -7.73
C ASP A 25 0.93 -6.40 -8.51
N SER A 26 0.52 -5.25 -7.97
CA SER A 26 0.73 -3.93 -8.58
C SER A 26 0.93 -2.85 -7.50
N LEU A 27 1.80 -1.89 -7.82
CA LEU A 27 1.98 -0.65 -7.07
C LEU A 27 1.85 0.51 -8.05
N SER A 28 0.84 1.34 -7.86
CA SER A 28 0.64 2.59 -8.58
C SER A 28 0.62 3.75 -7.59
N TRP A 29 1.08 4.91 -8.04
CA TRP A 29 0.96 6.16 -7.30
C TRP A 29 0.11 7.11 -8.12
N ASN A 30 -0.84 7.77 -7.48
CA ASN A 30 -1.67 8.78 -8.13
C ASN A 30 -1.21 10.19 -7.77
N ASP A 31 -1.44 11.14 -8.69
CA ASP A 31 -1.18 12.57 -8.49
C ASP A 31 -2.01 13.19 -7.34
N LYS A 32 -3.00 12.45 -6.81
CA LYS A 32 -3.76 12.86 -5.63
C LYS A 32 -3.03 12.57 -4.32
N GLY A 33 -1.87 11.91 -4.37
CA GLY A 33 -1.06 11.62 -3.20
C GLY A 33 -1.38 10.29 -2.51
N TYR A 34 -1.97 9.32 -3.21
CA TYR A 34 -2.24 7.98 -2.70
C TYR A 34 -1.44 6.92 -3.46
N TYR A 35 -0.98 5.91 -2.74
CA TYR A 35 -0.44 4.67 -3.28
C TYR A 35 -1.56 3.64 -3.41
N GLU A 36 -1.85 3.25 -4.64
CA GLU A 36 -2.72 2.14 -4.98
C GLU A 36 -1.88 0.86 -4.97
N ILE A 37 -2.15 0.00 -4.00
CA ILE A 37 -1.41 -1.23 -3.79
C ILE A 37 -2.34 -2.40 -3.93
N GLU A 38 -2.03 -3.27 -4.89
CA GLU A 38 -2.69 -4.54 -5.10
C GLU A 38 -1.74 -5.66 -4.68
N TYR A 39 -2.18 -6.54 -3.79
CA TYR A 39 -1.43 -7.73 -3.40
C TYR A 39 -2.34 -8.95 -3.28
N ARG A 40 -1.70 -10.11 -3.40
CA ARG A 40 -2.32 -11.41 -3.18
C ARG A 40 -1.96 -11.92 -1.79
N THR A 41 -2.95 -12.49 -1.13
CA THR A 41 -2.74 -13.21 0.13
C THR A 41 -2.43 -14.68 -0.12
N THR A 42 -1.97 -15.38 0.92
CA THR A 42 -1.69 -16.82 0.90
C THR A 42 -2.94 -17.66 0.58
N ASP A 43 -4.13 -17.13 0.85
CA ASP A 43 -5.43 -17.70 0.48
C ASP A 43 -5.82 -17.48 -0.99
N LYS A 44 -4.94 -16.84 -1.78
CA LYS A 44 -5.17 -16.40 -3.17
C LYS A 44 -6.22 -15.29 -3.31
N ALA A 45 -6.68 -14.69 -2.22
CA ALA A 45 -7.52 -13.51 -2.27
C ALA A 45 -6.74 -12.32 -2.84
N ARG A 46 -7.43 -11.47 -3.62
CA ARG A 46 -6.90 -10.18 -4.09
C ARG A 46 -7.33 -9.12 -3.10
N VAL A 47 -6.35 -8.36 -2.62
CA VAL A 47 -6.59 -7.22 -1.74
C VAL A 47 -6.07 -5.98 -2.46
N GLU A 48 -6.93 -4.97 -2.53
CA GLU A 48 -6.63 -3.67 -3.11
C GLU A 48 -6.78 -2.65 -1.99
N ILE A 49 -5.69 -1.92 -1.69
CA ILE A 49 -5.67 -0.90 -0.66
C ILE A 49 -5.13 0.40 -1.23
N ASN A 50 -5.73 1.49 -0.79
CA ASN A 50 -5.25 2.84 -1.08
C ASN A 50 -4.55 3.34 0.18
N ILE A 51 -3.31 3.78 0.06
CA ILE A 51 -2.53 4.29 1.18
C ILE A 51 -2.22 5.76 0.92
N ASP A 52 -2.68 6.63 1.81
CA ASP A 52 -2.36 8.05 1.75
C ASP A 52 -0.84 8.23 1.91
N ALA A 53 -0.16 8.83 0.93
CA ALA A 53 1.28 8.96 0.94
C ALA A 53 1.76 9.93 2.03
N ALA A 54 0.95 10.93 2.41
CA ALA A 54 1.31 11.92 3.43
C ALA A 54 1.36 11.31 4.83
N THR A 55 0.40 10.44 5.16
CA THR A 55 0.23 9.83 6.48
C THR A 55 0.68 8.37 6.54
N GLY A 56 0.72 7.69 5.40
CA GLY A 56 0.89 6.24 5.23
C GLY A 56 -0.17 5.41 5.94
N ILE A 57 -1.38 5.94 6.02
CA ILE A 57 -2.55 5.25 6.56
C ILE A 57 -3.34 4.69 5.37
N ALA A 58 -3.79 3.44 5.51
CA ALA A 58 -4.71 2.85 4.54
C ALA A 58 -6.07 3.55 4.65
N VAL A 59 -6.51 4.14 3.54
CA VAL A 59 -7.87 4.69 3.42
C VAL A 59 -8.77 3.58 2.90
N ASP A 60 -9.73 3.18 3.73
CA ASP A 60 -10.77 2.24 3.34
C ASP A 60 -11.68 2.90 2.29
N GLN A 61 -12.04 2.17 1.25
CA GLN A 61 -12.98 2.67 0.24
C GLN A 61 -14.41 2.43 0.73
N ASP A 62 -14.88 3.23 1.69
CA ASP A 62 -16.30 3.30 2.09
C ASP A 62 -17.11 4.20 1.14
#